data_AF-A0A2S3YRS9-F1
#
_entry.id   AF-A0A2S3YRS9-F1
#
_cell.length_a   1.000
_cell.length_b   1.000
_cell.length_c   1.000
_cell.angle_alpha   90.00
_cell.angle_beta   90.00
_cell.angle_gamma   90.00
#
_symmetry.space_group_name_H-M   'P 1'
#
loop_
_entity.id
_entity.type
_entity.pdbx_description
1 polymer ?
#
loop_
_entity_poly.entity_id
_entity_poly.type
_entity_poly.pdbx_seq_one_letter_code
_entity_poly.pdbx_strand_id
1 'polypeptide(L)'
;MQARSVIEIVESRGRLPAELIVAGYWASQAGVVVYVLNGVTPQAINLVLDPIVTTLPLSIPGVLYVSLNDKARVCEAVRGADEIYAATGIFRRLTAHYGIAPSLIRSVTAAIPRLESRTLQSERDVRAPKSARPHLLMPIPAIHYIRWGASHTSSRHPTKIAI
;
A
#
# COMPACT_ATOMS: atom_id res chain seq x y z
N MET A 1 -10.12 4.75 5.47
CA MET A 1 -8.80 5.04 4.89
C MET A 1 -7.87 3.90 5.25
N GLN A 2 -7.09 3.36 4.31
CA GLN A 2 -5.97 2.46 4.63
C GLN A 2 -4.71 3.33 4.82
N ALA A 3 -3.92 3.04 5.84
CA ALA A 3 -2.64 3.68 6.12
C ALA A 3 -1.57 2.59 6.33
N ARG A 4 -0.42 2.73 5.67
CA ARG A 4 0.72 1.83 5.88
C ARG A 4 1.31 2.01 7.28
N SER A 5 1.41 3.26 7.72
CA SER A 5 1.89 3.61 9.07
C SER A 5 1.10 4.78 9.64
N VAL A 6 0.72 4.70 10.91
CA VAL A 6 0.25 5.85 11.70
C VAL A 6 1.31 6.20 12.73
N ILE A 7 1.77 7.45 12.72
CA ILE A 7 2.88 7.93 13.55
C ILE A 7 2.41 9.16 14.32
N GLU A 8 2.51 9.13 15.65
CA GLU A 8 2.33 10.32 16.47
C GLU A 8 3.53 11.25 16.35
N ILE A 9 3.29 12.49 15.91
CA ILE A 9 4.30 13.55 15.93
C ILE A 9 3.95 14.51 17.06
N VAL A 10 4.85 14.62 18.03
CA VAL A 10 4.76 15.49 19.21
C VAL A 10 6.05 16.30 19.32
N GLU A 11 5.95 17.56 19.72
CA GLU A 11 7.13 18.36 20.03
C GLU A 11 7.74 17.93 21.38
N SER A 12 9.07 17.93 21.47
CA SER A 12 9.79 17.72 22.73
C SER A 12 10.80 18.84 22.95
N ARG A 13 10.64 19.60 24.04
CA ARG A 13 11.53 20.71 24.44
C ARG A 13 11.76 21.76 23.34
N GLY A 14 10.70 22.20 22.64
CA GLY A 14 10.83 23.19 21.56
C GLY A 14 11.44 22.63 20.26
N ARG A 15 11.41 21.30 20.06
CA ARG A 15 11.96 20.63 18.87
C ARG A 15 11.04 19.55 18.34
N LEU A 16 10.86 19.52 17.03
CA LEU A 16 10.20 18.41 16.33
C LEU A 16 11.18 17.23 16.13
N PRO A 17 10.67 15.98 16.08
CA PRO A 17 11.47 14.80 15.77
C PRO A 17 11.76 14.74 14.25
N ALA A 18 12.65 15.60 13.78
CA ALA A 18 12.88 15.81 12.34
C ALA A 18 13.22 14.50 11.58
N GLU A 19 14.11 13.67 12.12
CA GLU A 19 14.48 12.37 11.55
C GLU A 19 13.28 11.43 11.36
N LEU A 20 12.32 11.45 12.28
CA LEU A 20 11.09 10.64 12.20
C LEU A 20 10.13 11.17 11.13
N ILE A 21 10.03 12.49 11.00
CA ILE A 21 9.22 13.17 9.97
C ILE A 21 9.83 12.92 8.58
N VAL A 22 11.15 12.94 8.46
CA VAL A 22 11.88 12.59 7.24
C VAL A 22 11.67 11.11 6.91
N ALA A 23 11.95 10.18 7.83
CA ALA A 23 11.81 8.75 7.61
C ALA A 23 10.38 8.32 7.24
N GLY A 24 9.37 8.94 7.86
CA GLY A 24 7.96 8.70 7.51
C GLY A 24 7.60 9.18 6.10
N TYR A 25 8.19 10.29 5.64
CA TYR A 25 7.98 10.81 4.29
C TYR A 25 8.66 9.92 3.23
N TRP A 26 9.90 9.49 3.47
CA TRP A 26 10.58 8.51 2.60
C TRP A 26 9.84 7.16 2.54
N ALA A 27 9.27 6.69 3.65
CA ALA A 27 8.46 5.48 3.68
C ALA A 27 7.10 5.61 2.96
N SER A 28 6.61 6.84 2.78
CA SER A 28 5.31 7.08 2.11
C SER A 28 5.30 6.67 0.63
N GLN A 29 6.48 6.54 0.01
CA GLN A 29 6.65 5.92 -1.33
C GLN A 29 5.96 4.56 -1.45
N ALA A 30 5.91 3.79 -0.36
CA ALA A 30 5.39 2.42 -0.34
C ALA A 30 3.92 2.33 0.17
N GLY A 31 3.25 3.46 0.41
CA GLY A 31 1.87 3.54 0.90
C GLY A 31 1.67 4.70 1.88
N VAL A 32 0.43 5.21 1.96
CA VAL A 32 0.07 6.41 2.74
C VAL A 32 0.55 6.31 4.19
N VAL A 33 1.26 7.35 4.66
CA VAL A 33 1.68 7.49 6.06
C VAL A 33 0.88 8.63 6.71
N VAL A 34 0.35 8.40 7.91
CA VAL A 34 -0.46 9.40 8.63
C VAL A 34 0.32 9.94 9.81
N TYR A 35 0.47 11.26 9.88
CA TYR A 35 0.99 11.96 11.05
C TYR A 35 -0.17 12.44 11.92
N VAL A 36 -0.27 11.85 13.11
CA VAL A 36 -1.18 12.31 14.16
C VAL A 36 -0.46 13.41 14.93
N LEU A 37 -0.86 14.66 14.68
CA LEU A 37 -0.21 15.85 15.21
C LEU A 37 -0.72 16.14 16.63
N ASN A 38 0.17 15.97 17.61
CA ASN A 38 -0.08 16.21 19.03
C ASN A 38 0.63 17.51 19.46
N GLY A 39 -0.11 18.62 19.52
CA GLY A 39 0.44 19.95 19.80
C GLY A 39 1.25 20.59 18.66
N VAL A 40 1.40 19.89 17.53
CA VAL A 40 2.20 20.33 16.36
C VAL A 40 1.29 20.87 15.25
N THR A 41 1.74 21.88 14.51
CA THR A 41 1.02 22.45 13.36
C THR A 41 1.46 21.82 12.03
N PRO A 42 0.58 21.70 11.03
CA PRO A 42 0.95 21.33 9.65
C PRO A 42 2.13 22.13 9.08
N GLN A 43 2.17 23.43 9.37
CA GLN A 43 3.21 24.35 8.91
C GLN A 43 4.58 23.98 9.49
N ALA A 44 4.64 23.59 10.76
CA ALA A 44 5.89 23.16 11.39
C ALA A 44 6.39 21.80 10.86
N ILE A 45 5.49 20.91 10.41
CA ILE A 45 5.89 19.71 9.66
C ILE A 45 6.42 20.07 8.28
N ASN A 46 5.75 20.97 7.55
CA ASN A 46 6.20 21.40 6.22
C ASN A 46 7.61 21.98 6.26
N LEU A 47 7.95 22.85 7.24
CA LEU A 47 9.31 23.39 7.38
C LEU A 47 10.40 22.32 7.57
N VAL A 48 10.06 21.09 7.99
CA VAL A 48 10.98 19.94 8.06
C VAL A 48 11.04 19.18 6.71
N LEU A 49 9.96 19.20 5.92
CA LEU A 49 9.84 18.49 4.65
C LEU A 49 10.20 19.34 3.42
N ASP A 50 10.08 20.67 3.46
CA ASP A 50 10.34 21.57 2.33
C ASP A 50 11.74 21.36 1.70
N PRO A 51 12.83 21.05 2.44
CA PRO A 51 14.13 20.72 1.85
C PRO A 51 14.21 19.37 1.12
N ILE A 52 13.23 18.47 1.30
CA ILE A 52 13.23 17.11 0.74
C ILE A 52 11.97 16.76 -0.08
N VAL A 53 10.93 17.60 -0.09
CA VAL A 53 9.70 17.36 -0.85
C VAL A 53 9.96 17.27 -2.35
N THR A 54 11.03 17.91 -2.82
CA THR A 54 11.51 17.92 -4.21
C THR A 54 12.42 16.73 -4.55
N THR A 55 12.85 15.92 -3.57
CA THR A 55 13.75 14.76 -3.81
C THR A 55 13.00 13.46 -4.07
N LEU A 56 11.67 13.47 -4.03
CA LEU A 56 10.83 12.30 -4.32
C LEU A 56 9.94 12.52 -5.57
N PRO A 57 9.53 11.44 -6.26
CA PRO A 57 8.57 11.53 -7.36
C PRO A 57 7.22 12.10 -6.90
N LEU A 58 6.58 12.92 -7.73
CA LEU A 58 5.24 13.47 -7.47
C LEU A 58 4.12 12.41 -7.46
N SER A 59 4.44 11.14 -7.77
CA SER A 59 3.52 10.00 -7.80
C SER A 59 3.44 9.23 -6.46
N ILE A 60 4.16 9.66 -5.42
CA ILE A 60 4.11 8.99 -4.11
C ILE A 60 2.74 9.17 -3.43
N PRO A 61 2.24 8.16 -2.68
CA PRO A 61 1.06 8.31 -1.83
C PRO A 61 1.14 9.44 -0.78
N GLY A 62 2.35 9.79 -0.35
CA GLY A 62 2.59 10.95 0.51
C GLY A 62 2.13 10.80 1.97
N VAL A 63 2.21 11.91 2.69
CA VAL A 63 1.87 12.00 4.11
C VAL A 63 0.55 12.75 4.32
N LEU A 64 -0.29 12.25 5.22
CA LEU A 64 -1.54 12.89 5.62
C LEU A 64 -1.46 13.40 7.05
N TYR A 65 -1.82 14.67 7.27
CA TYR A 65 -1.84 15.28 8.59
C TYR A 65 -3.22 15.17 9.22
N VAL A 66 -3.28 14.64 10.44
CA VAL A 66 -4.50 14.53 11.24
C VAL A 66 -4.22 15.13 12.61
N SER A 67 -5.02 16.10 13.06
CA SER A 67 -4.90 16.60 14.43
C SER A 67 -5.32 15.52 15.42
N LEU A 68 -4.59 15.35 16.53
CA LEU A 68 -5.00 14.45 17.63
C LEU A 68 -6.42 14.77 18.16
N ASN A 69 -6.89 16.01 17.98
CA ASN A 69 -8.23 16.44 18.36
C ASN A 69 -9.34 15.96 17.40
N ASP A 70 -9.02 15.61 16.15
CA ASP A 70 -9.96 15.01 15.20
C ASP A 70 -10.11 13.52 15.49
N LYS A 71 -10.85 13.22 16.56
CA LYS A 71 -11.10 11.85 17.03
C LYS A 71 -11.74 10.94 15.97
N ALA A 72 -12.41 11.50 14.95
CA ALA A 72 -13.00 10.73 13.87
C ALA A 72 -11.91 10.26 12.89
N ARG A 73 -11.10 11.18 12.35
CA ARG A 73 -10.00 10.84 11.44
C ARG A 73 -8.89 10.05 12.12
N VAL A 74 -8.59 10.31 13.40
CA VAL A 74 -7.61 9.50 14.14
C VAL A 74 -8.12 8.07 14.31
N CYS A 75 -9.41 7.86 14.64
CA CYS A 75 -10.02 6.52 14.73
C CYS A 75 -9.98 5.78 13.38
N GLU A 76 -10.33 6.47 12.29
CA GLU A 76 -10.29 5.92 10.93
C GLU A 76 -8.86 5.50 10.53
N ALA A 77 -7.89 6.41 10.71
CA ALA A 77 -6.48 6.15 10.40
C ALA A 77 -5.93 4.98 11.21
N VAL A 78 -6.18 4.96 12.51
CA VAL A 78 -5.72 3.92 13.44
C VAL A 78 -6.31 2.54 13.11
N ARG A 79 -7.57 2.46 12.69
CA ARG A 79 -8.23 1.19 12.35
C ARG A 79 -7.82 0.63 11.00
N GLY A 80 -7.39 1.47 10.07
CA GLY A 80 -6.83 1.07 8.78
C GLY A 80 -5.30 1.00 8.76
N ALA A 81 -4.63 0.92 9.91
CA ALA A 81 -3.17 0.99 10.03
C ALA A 81 -2.48 -0.38 10.04
N ASP A 82 -1.49 -0.60 9.16
CA ASP A 82 -0.66 -1.82 9.21
C ASP A 82 0.37 -1.75 10.37
N GLU A 83 0.94 -0.57 10.64
CA GLU A 83 1.82 -0.31 11.79
C GLU A 83 1.45 1.00 12.52
N ILE A 84 1.48 1.01 13.85
CA ILE A 84 1.15 2.18 14.69
C ILE A 84 2.31 2.50 15.64
N TYR A 85 2.75 3.76 15.63
CA TYR A 85 3.86 4.27 16.43
C TYR A 85 3.41 5.45 17.29
N ALA A 86 3.52 5.30 18.61
CA ALA A 86 3.05 6.28 19.59
C ALA A 86 4.20 6.81 20.47
N ALA A 87 4.25 8.12 20.64
CA ALA A 87 5.21 8.85 21.47
C ALA A 87 4.66 9.07 22.89
N THR A 88 3.36 9.35 23.05
CA THR A 88 2.75 9.70 24.34
C THR A 88 1.82 8.61 24.88
N GLY A 89 1.65 8.60 26.21
CA GLY A 89 0.62 7.80 26.87
C GLY A 89 -0.81 8.25 26.54
N ILE A 90 -1.01 9.47 26.04
CA ILE A 90 -2.33 9.99 25.64
C ILE A 90 -2.79 9.28 24.37
N PHE A 91 -1.98 9.34 23.31
CA PHE A 91 -2.32 8.68 22.05
C PHE A 91 -2.43 7.16 22.24
N ARG A 92 -1.50 6.50 22.98
CA ARG A 92 -1.61 5.06 23.31
C ARG A 92 -2.97 4.66 23.86
N ARG A 93 -3.51 5.42 24.82
CA ARG A 93 -4.84 5.15 25.41
C ARG A 93 -5.97 5.42 24.42
N LEU A 94 -5.84 6.44 23.58
CA LEU A 94 -6.81 6.76 22.53
C LEU A 94 -6.86 5.66 21.45
N THR A 95 -5.71 5.20 20.96
CA THR A 95 -5.57 4.07 20.02
C THR A 95 -6.16 2.78 20.60
N ALA A 96 -5.91 2.48 21.88
CA ALA A 96 -6.48 1.33 22.57
C ALA A 96 -8.02 1.43 22.70
N HIS A 97 -8.56 2.62 23.01
CA HIS A 97 -10.00 2.88 23.05
C HIS A 97 -10.69 2.68 21.69
N TYR A 98 -9.97 2.86 20.57
CA TYR A 98 -10.49 2.54 19.23
C TYR A 98 -10.52 1.04 18.90
N GLY A 99 -9.98 0.17 19.76
CA GLY A 99 -10.01 -1.29 19.64
C GLY A 99 -8.68 -1.95 19.31
N ILE A 100 -7.57 -1.21 19.26
CA ILE A 100 -6.24 -1.77 18.96
C ILE A 100 -5.61 -2.37 20.21
N ALA A 101 -5.17 -3.63 20.12
CA ALA A 101 -4.45 -4.29 21.20
C ALA A 101 -3.14 -3.53 21.55
N PRO A 102 -2.87 -3.21 22.82
CA PRO A 102 -1.70 -2.41 23.21
C PRO A 102 -0.33 -2.95 22.76
N SER A 103 -0.21 -4.27 22.57
CA SER A 103 0.97 -4.95 22.05
C SER A 103 1.30 -4.62 20.58
N LEU A 104 0.34 -4.09 19.81
CA LEU A 104 0.54 -3.64 18.43
C LEU A 104 1.04 -2.20 18.35
N ILE A 105 0.92 -1.42 19.44
CA ILE A 105 1.25 0.01 19.47
C ILE A 105 2.74 0.19 19.83
N ARG A 106 3.59 0.39 18.83
CA ARG A 106 5.06 0.50 18.98
C ARG A 106 5.47 1.88 19.52
N SER A 107 6.69 2.00 20.03
CA SER A 107 7.30 3.30 20.35
C SER A 107 7.78 3.99 19.08
N VAL A 108 7.67 5.31 18.98
CA VAL A 108 8.31 6.09 17.90
C VAL A 108 9.83 5.90 17.85
N THR A 109 10.47 5.57 18.99
CA THR A 109 11.90 5.21 19.03
C THR A 109 12.24 3.92 18.28
N ALA A 110 11.24 3.11 17.90
CA ALA A 110 11.38 1.91 17.08
C ALA A 110 10.85 2.10 15.64
N ALA A 111 10.47 3.32 15.25
CA ALA A 111 9.88 3.61 13.94
C ALA A 111 10.94 3.75 12.83
N ILE A 112 11.92 4.65 13.01
CA ILE A 112 12.94 4.98 12.00
C ILE A 112 13.56 3.72 11.33
N PRO A 113 14.16 2.76 12.06
CA PRO A 113 14.79 1.59 11.42
C PRO A 113 13.80 0.66 10.70
N ARG A 114 12.50 0.69 11.04
CA ARG A 114 11.45 -0.06 10.33
C ARG A 114 10.97 0.65 9.07
N LEU A 115 10.84 1.97 9.13
CA LEU A 115 10.50 2.82 7.99
C LEU A 115 11.60 2.69 6.91
N GLU A 116 12.86 2.87 7.30
CA GLU A 116 14.04 2.73 6.43
C GLU A 116 14.16 1.33 5.82
N SER A 117 14.10 0.27 6.65
CA SER A 117 14.18 -1.11 6.16
C SER A 117 13.11 -1.43 5.11
N ARG A 118 11.90 -0.88 5.27
CA ARG A 118 10.79 -1.06 4.32
C ARG A 118 10.92 -0.18 3.07
N THR A 119 11.53 0.99 3.16
CA THR A 119 11.87 1.82 1.99
C THR A 119 12.90 1.11 1.11
N LEU A 120 13.96 0.56 1.71
CA LEU A 120 14.98 -0.22 1.02
C LEU A 120 14.43 -1.51 0.37
N GLN A 121 13.40 -2.12 0.96
CA GLN A 121 12.66 -3.23 0.34
C GLN A 121 11.84 -2.74 -0.86
N SER A 122 11.09 -1.63 -0.72
CA SER A 122 10.29 -1.06 -1.81
C SER A 122 11.16 -0.65 -3.01
N GLU A 123 12.36 -0.10 -2.77
CA GLU A 123 13.31 0.18 -3.86
C GLU A 123 13.80 -1.08 -4.54
N ARG A 124 14.03 -2.18 -3.80
CA ARG A 124 14.41 -3.46 -4.39
C ARG A 124 13.28 -4.06 -5.22
N ASP A 125 12.03 -3.95 -4.78
CA ASP A 125 10.86 -4.45 -5.52
C ASP A 125 10.57 -3.62 -6.78
N VAL A 126 10.97 -2.34 -6.81
CA VAL A 126 10.89 -1.46 -8.00
C VAL A 126 12.07 -1.65 -8.96
N ARG A 127 13.29 -1.87 -8.45
CA ARG A 127 14.50 -2.08 -9.26
C ARG A 127 14.66 -3.52 -9.74
N ALA A 128 14.10 -4.50 -9.02
CA ALA A 128 13.94 -5.84 -9.54
C ALA A 128 13.01 -5.75 -10.75
N PRO A 129 13.43 -6.18 -11.96
CA PRO A 129 12.45 -6.38 -13.00
C PRO A 129 11.43 -7.37 -12.45
N LYS A 130 10.12 -7.07 -12.58
CA LYS A 130 9.11 -8.11 -12.46
C LYS A 130 9.54 -9.22 -13.42
N SER A 131 10.00 -10.33 -12.87
CA SER A 131 10.25 -11.54 -13.62
C SER A 131 8.89 -12.02 -14.09
N ALA A 132 8.46 -11.47 -15.22
CA ALA A 132 7.43 -12.07 -16.03
C ALA A 132 7.82 -13.53 -16.12
N ARG A 133 7.00 -14.41 -15.51
CA ARG A 133 7.12 -15.85 -15.72
C ARG A 133 7.26 -16.00 -17.23
N PRO A 134 8.33 -16.62 -17.75
CA PRO A 134 8.37 -16.88 -19.17
C PRO A 134 7.11 -17.70 -19.45
N HIS A 135 6.18 -17.09 -20.18
CA HIS A 135 5.05 -17.82 -20.72
C HIS A 135 5.68 -18.76 -21.73
N LEU A 136 6.00 -19.97 -21.24
CA LEU A 136 6.35 -21.11 -22.04
C LEU A 136 5.09 -21.45 -22.84
N LEU A 137 4.93 -20.70 -23.93
CA LEU A 137 4.14 -21.05 -25.09
C LEU A 137 4.73 -22.36 -25.60
N MET A 138 4.27 -23.46 -25.01
CA MET A 138 4.55 -24.78 -25.55
C MET A 138 4.02 -24.76 -26.99
N PRO A 139 4.84 -25.11 -27.99
CA PRO A 139 4.37 -25.10 -29.37
C PRO A 139 3.18 -26.05 -29.47
N ILE A 140 2.02 -25.50 -29.86
CA ILE A 140 0.83 -26.30 -30.11
C ILE A 140 1.21 -27.30 -31.20
N PRO A 141 1.15 -28.62 -30.95
CA PRO A 141 1.50 -29.60 -31.97
C PRO A 141 0.51 -29.47 -33.12
N ALA A 142 1.00 -29.04 -34.29
CA ALA A 142 0.20 -28.88 -35.49
C ALA A 142 -0.16 -30.26 -36.06
N ILE A 143 -1.22 -30.87 -35.52
CA ILE A 143 -1.72 -32.16 -36.01
C ILE A 143 -2.36 -31.94 -37.39
N HIS A 144 -1.60 -32.29 -38.44
CA HIS A 144 -2.05 -32.24 -39.83
C HIS A 144 -3.11 -33.32 -40.09
N TYR A 145 -4.39 -32.94 -40.07
CA TYR A 145 -5.48 -33.77 -40.59
C TYR A 145 -5.77 -33.39 -42.06
N ILE A 146 -5.15 -34.08 -43.02
CA ILE A 146 -5.52 -33.96 -44.44
C ILE A 146 -5.67 -35.35 -45.06
N ARG A 147 -6.91 -35.85 -45.18
CA ARG A 147 -7.25 -36.87 -46.20
C ARG A 147 -8.74 -36.92 -46.60
N TRP A 148 -9.08 -36.12 -47.59
CA TRP A 148 -9.70 -36.55 -48.85
C TRP A 148 -10.64 -37.79 -48.86
N GLY A 149 -11.96 -37.55 -48.79
CA GLY A 149 -12.89 -37.68 -49.93
C GLY A 149 -13.32 -39.06 -50.50
N ALA A 150 -14.61 -39.09 -50.92
CA ALA A 150 -15.23 -39.90 -52.00
C ALA A 150 -16.04 -41.20 -51.70
N SER A 151 -17.33 -41.01 -51.38
CA SER A 151 -18.50 -41.40 -52.21
C SER A 151 -19.08 -42.84 -52.33
N HIS A 152 -20.43 -42.87 -52.35
CA HIS A 152 -21.39 -43.90 -52.83
C HIS A 152 -21.51 -45.23 -52.06
N THR A 153 -22.67 -45.89 -51.99
CA THR A 153 -24.01 -45.71 -52.65
C THR A 153 -25.06 -45.14 -51.64
N SER A 154 -26.40 -45.38 -51.59
CA SER A 154 -27.37 -46.23 -52.30
C SER A 154 -28.85 -45.76 -52.19
N SER A 155 -29.79 -46.54 -52.74
CA SER A 155 -31.26 -46.37 -52.76
C SER A 155 -31.97 -46.70 -51.42
N ARG A 156 -33.23 -46.31 -51.11
CA ARG A 156 -34.48 -46.19 -51.93
C ARG A 156 -35.49 -45.14 -51.41
N HIS A 157 -36.37 -44.67 -52.30
CA HIS A 157 -37.68 -44.03 -52.01
C HIS A 157 -38.80 -45.09 -51.86
N PRO A 158 -39.95 -44.82 -51.18
CA PRO A 158 -41.11 -44.16 -51.82
C PRO A 158 -42.03 -43.25 -50.94
N THR A 159 -42.30 -42.04 -51.46
CA THR A 159 -43.65 -41.50 -51.80
C THR A 159 -44.74 -41.15 -50.74
N LYS A 160 -45.42 -40.00 -50.95
CA LYS A 160 -46.78 -39.57 -50.49
C LYS A 160 -46.96 -39.17 -49.00
N ILE A 161 -47.89 -38.29 -48.58
CA ILE A 161 -48.90 -37.40 -49.24
C ILE A 161 -48.78 -35.98 -48.60
N ALA A 162 -49.29 -34.93 -49.24
CA ALA A 162 -49.50 -33.60 -48.66
C ALA A 162 -50.85 -33.47 -47.91
N ILE A 163 -51.00 -32.38 -47.14
CA ILE A 163 -52.18 -31.51 -46.99
C ILE A 163 -51.64 -30.10 -46.71
#